data_AF-A0A3M7DLQ8-F1
#
_entry.id   AF-A0A3M7DLQ8-F1
#
_cell.length_a   1.000
_cell.length_b   1.000
_cell.length_c   1.000
_cell.angle_alpha   90.00
_cell.angle_beta   90.00
_cell.angle_gamma   90.00
#
_symmetry.space_group_name_H-M   'P 1'
#
loop_
_entity.id
_entity.type
_entity.pdbx_description
1 polymer ?
#
loop_
_entity_poly.entity_id
_entity_poly.type
_entity_poly.pdbx_seq_one_letter_code
_entity_poly.pdbx_strand_id
1 'polypeptide(L)'
;MLRRLLARPQPIPNTIKRPSLPTAGPRPLRHQSTQSPPPPKPSKPNGVPPHTPETRYQKTLRYLNPTAAPPLLARFPTLHLLTRICTLALAIFISAHIFMEYFYTFTAAYGISMLPTIASNGDWLLISKYYRRGREVHVGDVVSYKLPLKPGEYGVKRVVGLSGDFVEVREAVVEVVEEEGDGKGARKVMGSRPKCLQVPQGHCWIAGDNLAWSRDSRIFGPMPLALVTGKVIAKCSWSSWVPEWGRVEHGLKPAEEIDWEVD
;
A
#
# COMPACT_ATOMS: atom_id res chain seq x y z
N MET A 1 -5.90 -41.91 -7.48
CA MET A 1 -6.76 -41.53 -8.63
C MET A 1 -7.16 -40.08 -8.40
N LEU A 2 -6.98 -39.06 -9.24
CA LEU A 2 -6.78 -38.94 -10.68
C LEU A 2 -6.04 -37.61 -10.97
N ARG A 3 -5.20 -37.60 -12.03
CA ARG A 3 -4.42 -36.47 -12.59
C ARG A 3 -5.29 -35.42 -13.30
N ARG A 4 -4.85 -34.16 -13.34
CA ARG A 4 -5.00 -33.20 -14.48
C ARG A 4 -4.10 -31.97 -14.27
N LEU A 5 -2.93 -31.93 -14.91
CA LEU A 5 -2.59 -31.31 -16.21
C LEU A 5 -2.01 -29.89 -16.04
N LEU A 6 -0.67 -29.84 -16.02
CA LEU A 6 0.17 -28.66 -16.13
C LEU A 6 0.22 -28.19 -17.59
N ALA A 7 0.15 -26.87 -17.82
CA ALA A 7 0.54 -26.25 -19.09
C ALA A 7 1.50 -25.09 -18.81
N ARG A 8 2.74 -25.21 -19.29
CA ARG A 8 3.75 -24.14 -19.33
C ARG A 8 3.67 -23.42 -20.68
N PRO A 9 3.76 -22.08 -20.73
CA PRO A 9 3.93 -21.35 -21.99
C PRO A 9 5.39 -21.42 -22.50
N GLN A 10 5.55 -21.63 -23.81
CA GLN A 10 6.83 -21.67 -24.54
C GLN A 10 7.23 -20.27 -25.07
N PRO A 11 8.53 -19.95 -25.20
CA PRO A 11 9.00 -18.65 -25.68
C PRO A 11 9.11 -18.59 -27.22
N ILE A 12 8.81 -17.42 -27.79
CA ILE A 12 8.93 -17.12 -29.23
C ILE A 12 10.27 -16.41 -29.49
N PRO A 13 11.12 -16.89 -30.41
CA PRO A 13 12.34 -16.20 -30.82
C PRO A 13 12.10 -15.37 -32.09
N ASN A 14 12.46 -14.08 -32.08
CA ASN A 14 12.58 -13.30 -33.31
C ASN A 14 14.00 -12.73 -33.41
N THR A 15 14.88 -13.49 -34.07
CA THR A 15 16.17 -13.02 -34.59
C THR A 15 16.11 -13.15 -36.10
N ILE A 16 16.01 -12.03 -36.81
CA ILE A 16 16.32 -11.97 -38.25
C ILE A 16 17.31 -10.82 -38.45
N LYS A 17 18.55 -11.21 -38.75
CA LYS A 17 19.62 -10.33 -39.24
C LYS A 17 19.65 -10.37 -40.78
N ARG A 18 20.18 -9.27 -41.35
CA ARG A 18 21.01 -9.12 -42.59
C ARG A 18 20.38 -8.17 -43.62
N PRO A 19 21.15 -7.64 -44.59
CA PRO A 19 22.53 -7.14 -44.56
C PRO A 19 22.64 -5.72 -45.21
N SER A 20 23.86 -5.19 -45.28
CA SER A 20 24.22 -3.81 -45.69
C SER A 20 24.86 -3.67 -47.10
N LEU A 21 24.59 -2.54 -47.77
CA LEU A 21 25.34 -1.84 -48.89
C LEU A 21 25.47 -2.60 -50.26
N PRO A 22 25.77 -1.94 -51.43
CA PRO A 22 26.31 -0.58 -51.66
C PRO A 22 25.70 0.26 -52.83
N THR A 23 26.27 1.47 -52.95
CA THR A 23 26.24 2.58 -53.92
C THR A 23 26.45 2.22 -55.41
N ALA A 24 25.81 2.95 -56.35
CA ALA A 24 26.38 3.53 -57.59
C ALA A 24 25.27 3.99 -58.58
N GLY A 25 25.45 5.15 -59.22
CA GLY A 25 24.55 5.70 -60.25
C GLY A 25 24.71 5.04 -61.63
N PRO A 26 23.92 5.50 -62.64
CA PRO A 26 24.57 6.27 -63.71
C PRO A 26 23.75 7.46 -64.22
N ARG A 27 24.49 8.37 -64.88
CA ARG A 27 24.11 9.61 -65.57
C ARG A 27 23.78 9.31 -67.06
N PRO A 28 23.54 10.31 -67.92
CA PRO A 28 22.28 10.98 -68.28
C PRO A 28 21.76 10.59 -69.69
N LEU A 29 20.56 11.04 -70.06
CA LEU A 29 20.20 11.23 -71.48
C LEU A 29 19.67 12.64 -71.73
N ARG A 30 20.35 13.28 -72.67
CA ARG A 30 20.18 14.63 -73.19
C ARG A 30 19.23 14.56 -74.38
N HIS A 31 18.13 15.32 -74.34
CA HIS A 31 17.46 15.76 -75.56
C HIS A 31 17.22 17.27 -75.48
N GLN A 32 17.91 17.99 -76.37
CA GLN A 32 17.62 19.37 -76.74
C GLN A 32 16.43 19.36 -77.69
N SER A 33 15.46 20.26 -77.51
CA SER A 33 14.69 20.79 -78.64
C SER A 33 13.92 22.04 -78.23
N THR A 34 14.29 23.15 -78.88
CA THR A 34 13.45 24.27 -79.33
C THR A 34 12.73 25.13 -78.28
N GLN A 35 13.35 26.29 -78.05
CA GLN A 35 12.72 27.49 -77.51
C GLN A 35 11.63 28.01 -78.46
N SER A 36 10.46 28.32 -77.91
CA SER A 36 9.45 29.21 -78.50
C SER A 36 9.24 30.40 -77.54
N PRO A 37 9.08 31.63 -78.05
CA PRO A 37 9.08 32.85 -77.23
C PRO A 37 7.87 32.93 -76.29
N PRO A 38 7.99 33.62 -75.14
CA PRO A 38 6.90 33.75 -74.18
C PRO A 38 5.75 34.63 -74.72
N PRO A 39 4.49 34.32 -74.37
CA PRO A 39 3.34 35.15 -74.73
C PRO A 39 3.36 36.52 -74.02
N PRO A 40 2.72 37.55 -74.60
CA PRO A 40 2.76 38.92 -74.09
C PRO A 40 2.10 39.04 -72.72
N LYS A 41 2.67 39.89 -71.86
CA LYS A 41 2.13 40.23 -70.53
C LYS A 41 0.72 40.82 -70.68
N PRO A 42 -0.29 40.33 -69.93
CA PRO A 42 -1.59 40.99 -69.89
C PRO A 42 -1.48 42.34 -69.16
N SER A 43 -2.08 43.35 -69.77
CA SER A 43 -2.28 44.70 -69.26
C SER A 43 -3.12 44.69 -67.99
N LYS A 44 -2.77 45.53 -67.01
CA LYS A 44 -3.54 45.71 -65.78
C LYS A 44 -4.88 46.39 -66.10
N PRO A 45 -6.03 45.86 -65.65
CA PRO A 45 -7.22 46.65 -65.41
C PRO A 45 -7.24 47.16 -63.98
N ASN A 46 -7.68 48.41 -63.83
CA ASN A 46 -7.82 49.13 -62.57
C ASN A 46 -8.93 48.52 -61.68
N GLY A 47 -8.62 48.38 -60.39
CA GLY A 47 -9.54 48.61 -59.26
C GLY A 47 -10.70 47.65 -59.02
N VAL A 48 -10.48 46.57 -58.26
CA VAL A 48 -11.35 46.03 -57.17
C VAL A 48 -10.47 45.15 -56.24
N PRO A 49 -10.51 45.26 -54.89
CA PRO A 49 -9.75 44.36 -54.02
C PRO A 49 -10.39 42.94 -53.97
N PRO A 50 -9.59 41.86 -53.94
CA PRO A 50 -10.13 40.51 -53.85
C PRO A 50 -10.64 40.22 -52.43
N HIS A 51 -11.95 40.07 -52.26
CA HIS A 51 -12.52 39.40 -51.10
C HIS A 51 -12.33 37.89 -51.24
N THR A 52 -11.22 37.36 -50.70
CA THR A 52 -11.04 35.91 -50.51
C THR A 52 -11.91 35.43 -49.34
N PRO A 53 -12.68 34.33 -49.48
CA PRO A 53 -13.45 33.75 -48.39
C PRO A 53 -12.55 32.83 -47.53
N GLU A 54 -11.46 33.36 -46.96
CA GLU A 54 -10.59 32.60 -46.04
C GLU A 54 -11.01 32.69 -44.56
N THR A 55 -12.13 33.34 -44.23
CA THR A 55 -12.26 33.93 -42.88
C THR A 55 -13.14 33.19 -41.87
N ARG A 56 -13.71 32.02 -42.17
CA ARG A 56 -14.50 31.27 -41.17
C ARG A 56 -13.99 29.87 -40.86
N TYR A 57 -13.72 29.05 -41.88
CA TYR A 57 -13.38 27.65 -41.70
C TYR A 57 -11.97 27.44 -41.08
N GLN A 58 -10.98 28.23 -41.52
CA GLN A 58 -9.63 28.19 -40.95
C GLN A 58 -9.59 28.70 -39.50
N LYS A 59 -10.46 29.64 -39.15
CA LYS A 59 -10.59 30.15 -37.77
C LYS A 59 -11.17 29.09 -36.84
N THR A 60 -12.17 28.33 -37.30
CA THR A 60 -12.78 27.23 -36.52
C THR A 60 -11.85 26.03 -36.33
N LEU A 61 -11.01 25.69 -37.33
CA LEU A 61 -10.05 24.58 -37.22
C LEU A 61 -8.97 24.81 -36.15
N ARG A 62 -8.63 26.07 -35.82
CA ARG A 62 -7.69 26.38 -34.72
C ARG A 62 -8.24 26.04 -33.33
N TYR A 63 -9.56 26.06 -33.14
CA TYR A 63 -10.19 25.70 -31.85
C TYR A 63 -10.37 24.20 -31.67
N LEU A 64 -10.21 23.41 -32.73
CA LEU A 64 -10.38 21.95 -32.71
C LEU A 64 -9.07 21.21 -32.39
N ASN A 65 -7.96 21.92 -32.18
CA ASN A 65 -6.67 21.31 -31.88
C ASN A 65 -6.43 21.34 -30.35
N PRO A 66 -6.61 20.23 -29.61
CA PRO A 66 -6.54 20.21 -28.14
C PRO A 66 -5.12 20.48 -27.59
N THR A 67 -4.12 20.58 -28.47
CA THR A 67 -2.72 20.91 -28.14
C THR A 67 -2.42 22.42 -28.25
N ALA A 68 -3.34 23.22 -28.80
CA ALA A 68 -3.14 24.66 -28.94
C ALA A 68 -3.39 25.36 -27.60
N ALA A 69 -2.32 25.56 -26.84
CA ALA A 69 -2.36 26.35 -25.59
C ALA A 69 -3.04 27.70 -25.83
N PRO A 70 -3.89 28.19 -24.90
CA PRO A 70 -4.60 29.45 -25.07
C PRO A 70 -3.60 30.62 -25.24
N PRO A 71 -3.89 31.60 -26.12
CA PRO A 71 -2.93 32.61 -26.58
C PRO A 71 -2.36 33.51 -25.48
N LEU A 72 -2.99 33.56 -24.30
CA LEU A 72 -2.51 34.35 -23.16
C LEU A 72 -1.38 33.66 -22.38
N LEU A 73 -1.34 32.33 -22.34
CA LEU A 73 -0.32 31.58 -21.58
C LEU A 73 0.97 31.33 -22.37
N ALA A 74 0.93 31.43 -23.70
CA ALA A 74 2.12 31.36 -24.55
C ALA A 74 3.07 32.56 -24.39
N ARG A 75 2.60 33.63 -23.73
CA ARG A 75 3.34 34.89 -23.53
C ARG A 75 4.36 34.81 -22.39
N PHE A 76 4.22 33.84 -21.47
CA PHE A 76 5.09 33.65 -20.30
C PHE A 76 5.41 32.16 -20.08
N PRO A 77 6.39 31.59 -20.80
CA PRO A 77 6.69 30.15 -20.75
C PRO A 77 7.11 29.66 -19.36
N THR A 78 7.75 30.53 -18.56
CA THR A 78 8.16 30.24 -17.17
C THR A 78 6.97 30.12 -16.23
N LEU A 79 5.95 30.97 -16.37
CA LEU A 79 4.73 30.90 -15.57
C LEU A 79 3.94 29.63 -15.90
N HIS A 80 3.82 29.28 -17.18
CA HIS A 80 3.16 28.04 -17.60
C HIS A 80 3.89 26.79 -17.09
N LEU A 81 5.23 26.77 -17.14
CA LEU A 81 6.04 25.70 -16.54
C LEU A 81 5.81 25.62 -15.02
N LEU A 82 5.85 26.76 -14.32
CA LEU A 82 5.62 26.83 -12.88
C LEU A 82 4.23 26.28 -12.52
N THR A 83 3.17 26.68 -13.23
CA THR A 83 1.82 26.16 -12.98
C THR A 83 1.71 24.65 -13.16
N ARG A 84 2.38 24.07 -14.16
CA ARG A 84 2.42 22.60 -14.36
C ARG A 84 3.18 21.90 -13.24
N ILE A 85 4.29 22.47 -12.78
CA ILE A 85 5.06 21.92 -11.67
C ILE A 85 4.22 21.96 -10.39
N CYS A 86 3.57 23.10 -10.09
CA CYS A 86 2.72 23.24 -8.90
C CYS A 86 1.52 22.30 -8.92
N THR A 87 0.83 22.17 -10.06
CA THR A 87 -0.32 21.25 -10.19
C THR A 87 0.10 19.79 -10.07
N LEU A 88 1.24 19.40 -10.66
CA LEU A 88 1.80 18.05 -10.51
C LEU A 88 2.22 17.77 -9.06
N ALA A 89 2.91 18.72 -8.41
CA ALA A 89 3.31 18.57 -7.01
C ALA A 89 2.09 18.42 -6.08
N LEU A 90 1.03 19.22 -6.30
CA LEU A 90 -0.22 19.10 -5.55
C LEU A 90 -0.89 17.75 -5.80
N ALA A 91 -0.95 17.29 -7.05
CA ALA A 91 -1.53 16.00 -7.39
C ALA A 91 -0.75 14.85 -6.73
N ILE A 92 0.58 14.90 -6.73
CA ILE A 92 1.44 13.91 -6.05
C ILE A 92 1.20 13.95 -4.56
N PHE A 93 1.13 15.13 -3.93
CA PHE A 93 0.88 15.27 -2.51
C PHE A 93 -0.47 14.67 -2.09
N ILE A 94 -1.56 15.03 -2.79
CA ILE A 94 -2.90 14.49 -2.51
C ILE A 94 -2.92 12.98 -2.73
N SER A 95 -2.32 12.50 -3.82
CA SER A 95 -2.25 11.07 -4.11
C SER A 95 -1.47 10.31 -3.03
N ALA A 96 -0.33 10.84 -2.59
CA ALA A 96 0.47 10.27 -1.51
C ALA A 96 -0.28 10.30 -0.18
N HIS A 97 -1.00 11.38 0.13
CA HIS A 97 -1.82 11.49 1.34
C HIS A 97 -2.94 10.44 1.35
N ILE A 98 -3.70 10.32 0.25
CA ILE A 98 -4.74 9.27 0.11
C ILE A 98 -4.10 7.88 0.22
N PHE A 99 -2.95 7.67 -0.42
CA PHE A 99 -2.27 6.39 -0.38
C PHE A 99 -1.87 5.99 1.05
N MET A 100 -1.26 6.90 1.81
CA MET A 100 -0.87 6.67 3.20
C MET A 100 -2.09 6.61 4.14
N GLU A 101 -3.16 7.35 3.84
CA GLU A 101 -4.37 7.35 4.65
C GLU A 101 -5.16 6.05 4.51
N TYR A 102 -5.17 5.42 3.33
CA TYR A 102 -6.03 4.26 3.07
C TYR A 102 -5.29 2.92 2.91
N PHE A 103 -4.02 2.90 2.52
CA PHE A 103 -3.32 1.64 2.20
C PHE A 103 -2.25 1.25 3.20
N TYR A 104 -1.36 2.18 3.56
CA TYR A 104 -0.20 1.87 4.40
C TYR A 104 0.07 2.93 5.46
N THR A 105 0.40 2.48 6.67
CA THR A 105 0.98 3.35 7.71
C THR A 105 2.41 2.95 7.96
N PHE A 106 3.28 3.95 8.04
CA PHE A 106 4.66 3.78 8.46
C PHE A 106 4.84 4.50 9.80
N THR A 107 5.14 3.76 10.86
CA THR A 107 5.20 4.30 12.22
C THR A 107 6.36 3.72 13.00
N ALA A 108 6.98 4.51 13.86
CA ALA A 108 7.96 4.00 14.81
C ALA A 108 7.27 3.16 15.90
N ALA A 109 7.89 2.05 16.28
CA ALA A 109 7.50 1.20 17.39
C ALA A 109 8.26 1.58 18.65
N TYR A 110 7.56 1.58 19.77
CA TYR A 110 8.12 1.81 21.09
C TYR A 110 7.50 0.84 22.09
N GLY A 111 8.35 0.27 22.96
CA GLY A 111 7.95 -0.56 24.08
C GLY A 111 8.38 -2.03 23.99
N ILE A 112 8.51 -2.66 25.16
CA ILE A 112 9.12 -3.99 25.33
C ILE A 112 8.18 -5.18 25.08
N SER A 113 6.89 -4.92 24.87
CA SER A 113 5.85 -5.97 24.87
C SER A 113 5.93 -6.97 23.71
N MET A 114 6.64 -6.62 22.63
CA MET A 114 6.79 -7.44 21.43
C MET A 114 8.21 -7.99 21.26
N LEU A 115 9.06 -7.92 22.29
CA LEU A 115 10.37 -8.55 22.25
C LEU A 115 10.22 -10.07 22.17
N PRO A 116 11.06 -10.79 21.40
CA PRO A 116 12.17 -10.27 20.59
C PRO A 116 11.78 -9.84 19.16
N THR A 117 10.53 -10.03 18.73
CA THR A 117 10.09 -9.78 17.35
C THR A 117 10.24 -8.31 16.93
N ILE A 118 9.87 -7.38 17.80
CA ILE A 118 10.00 -5.93 17.60
C ILE A 118 10.84 -5.37 18.74
N ALA A 119 11.88 -4.60 18.40
CA ALA A 119 12.76 -3.96 19.36
C ALA A 119 12.01 -2.92 20.21
N SER A 120 12.55 -2.63 21.40
CA SER A 120 11.95 -1.65 22.32
C SER A 120 11.95 -0.22 21.78
N ASN A 121 12.85 0.10 20.86
CA ASN A 121 12.98 1.34 20.12
C ASN A 121 13.67 1.09 18.76
N GLY A 122 13.64 2.08 17.88
CA GLY A 122 14.40 2.08 16.61
C GLY A 122 13.78 1.27 15.46
N ASP A 123 12.86 0.34 15.76
CA ASP A 123 12.10 -0.38 14.73
C ASP A 123 10.97 0.51 14.18
N TRP A 124 10.94 0.65 12.86
CA TRP A 124 9.82 1.23 12.12
C TRP A 124 8.96 0.12 11.53
N LEU A 125 7.64 0.25 11.63
CA LEU A 125 6.68 -0.75 11.19
C LEU A 125 5.96 -0.29 9.94
N LEU A 126 5.91 -1.17 8.95
CA LEU A 126 5.03 -1.03 7.80
C LEU A 126 3.74 -1.82 8.05
N ILE A 127 2.64 -1.09 8.18
CA ILE A 127 1.33 -1.62 8.50
C ILE A 127 0.45 -1.54 7.25
N SER A 128 -0.08 -2.69 6.80
CA SER A 128 -1.06 -2.77 5.73
C SER A 128 -2.48 -2.57 6.27
N LYS A 129 -3.14 -1.51 5.82
CA LYS A 129 -4.54 -1.18 6.16
C LYS A 129 -5.56 -2.05 5.41
N TYR A 130 -5.11 -2.90 4.48
CA TYR A 130 -5.97 -3.91 3.85
C TYR A 130 -6.65 -4.81 4.89
N TYR A 131 -5.92 -5.14 5.96
CA TYR A 131 -6.36 -5.99 7.07
C TYR A 131 -7.16 -5.25 8.15
N ARG A 132 -7.47 -3.96 7.95
CA ARG A 132 -8.22 -3.14 8.90
C ARG A 132 -9.60 -3.75 9.18
N ARG A 133 -10.05 -3.67 10.44
CA ARG A 133 -11.27 -4.29 10.95
C ARG A 133 -11.26 -5.84 10.90
N GLY A 134 -10.08 -6.46 10.97
CA GLY A 134 -9.94 -7.92 11.06
C GLY A 134 -10.06 -8.67 9.73
N ARG A 135 -10.01 -7.97 8.60
CA ARG A 135 -10.11 -8.60 7.27
C ARG A 135 -8.88 -9.46 7.00
N GLU A 136 -9.06 -10.74 6.67
CA GLU A 136 -7.98 -11.71 6.39
C GLU A 136 -6.87 -11.75 7.48
N VAL A 137 -7.23 -11.41 8.72
CA VAL A 137 -6.33 -11.58 9.86
C VAL A 137 -6.40 -13.03 10.29
N HIS A 138 -5.22 -13.65 10.44
CA HIS A 138 -5.08 -15.05 10.83
C HIS A 138 -4.35 -15.15 12.18
N VAL A 139 -4.48 -16.31 12.84
CA VAL A 139 -3.69 -16.62 14.03
C VAL A 139 -2.18 -16.55 13.69
N GLY A 140 -1.42 -15.94 14.58
CA GLY A 140 0.00 -15.63 14.41
C GLY A 140 0.27 -14.25 13.81
N ASP A 141 -0.73 -13.56 13.26
CA ASP A 141 -0.51 -12.22 12.70
C ASP A 141 -0.19 -11.19 13.77
N VAL A 142 0.77 -10.31 13.47
CA VAL A 142 1.01 -9.11 14.28
C VAL A 142 0.14 -7.99 13.75
N VAL A 143 -0.74 -7.47 14.60
CA VAL A 143 -1.72 -6.44 14.24
C VAL A 143 -1.49 -5.16 15.03
N SER A 144 -1.71 -4.03 14.38
CA SER A 144 -1.91 -2.75 15.05
C SER A 144 -3.39 -2.56 15.37
N TYR A 145 -3.69 -2.00 16.52
CA TYR A 145 -5.06 -1.77 16.97
C TYR A 145 -5.17 -0.50 17.82
N LYS A 146 -6.39 0.04 17.92
CA LYS A 146 -6.71 1.15 18.84
C LYS A 146 -6.93 0.63 20.24
N LEU A 147 -6.30 1.23 21.24
CA LEU A 147 -6.49 0.82 22.63
C LEU A 147 -7.94 1.09 23.08
N PRO A 148 -8.67 0.07 23.58
CA PRO A 148 -10.05 0.26 24.03
C PRO A 148 -10.15 1.16 25.27
N LEU A 149 -9.11 1.16 26.11
CA LEU A 149 -9.08 1.92 27.37
C LEU A 149 -8.61 3.37 27.21
N LYS A 150 -7.93 3.71 26.11
CA LYS A 150 -7.36 5.05 25.90
C LYS A 150 -7.51 5.49 24.44
N PRO A 151 -8.52 6.32 24.13
CA PRO A 151 -8.74 6.82 22.78
C PRO A 151 -7.51 7.56 22.23
N GLY A 152 -7.21 7.33 20.96
CA GLY A 152 -6.08 7.97 20.26
C GLY A 152 -4.74 7.22 20.40
N GLU A 153 -4.63 6.26 21.32
CA GLU A 153 -3.45 5.42 21.42
C GLU A 153 -3.59 4.12 20.63
N TYR A 154 -2.44 3.64 20.14
CA TYR A 154 -2.34 2.44 19.33
C TYR A 154 -1.41 1.44 20.01
N GLY A 155 -1.74 0.16 19.85
CA GLY A 155 -0.95 -0.96 20.31
C GLY A 155 -0.56 -1.85 19.13
N VAL A 156 0.49 -2.63 19.33
CA VAL A 156 0.89 -3.73 18.44
C VAL A 156 0.98 -5.00 19.27
N LYS A 157 0.28 -6.05 18.84
CA LYS A 157 0.22 -7.36 19.50
C LYS A 157 0.04 -8.46 18.46
N ARG A 158 0.37 -9.69 18.83
CA ARG A 158 0.13 -10.89 18.03
C ARG A 158 -1.26 -11.45 18.29
N VAL A 159 -1.94 -11.89 17.24
CA VAL A 159 -3.20 -12.61 17.32
C VAL A 159 -2.91 -14.06 17.70
N VAL A 160 -3.46 -14.48 18.84
CA VAL A 160 -3.31 -15.84 19.36
C VAL A 160 -4.56 -16.68 19.12
N GLY A 161 -5.73 -16.03 19.05
CA GLY A 161 -7.00 -16.69 18.72
C GLY A 161 -7.97 -15.75 18.02
N LEU A 162 -8.81 -16.31 17.18
CA LEU A 162 -9.88 -15.64 16.44
C LEU A 162 -11.25 -16.12 16.93
N SER A 163 -12.31 -15.55 16.36
CA SER A 163 -13.69 -15.88 16.72
C SER A 163 -13.96 -17.38 16.65
N GLY A 164 -14.44 -17.96 17.75
CA GLY A 164 -14.71 -19.38 17.89
C GLY A 164 -13.56 -20.21 18.46
N ASP A 165 -12.33 -19.70 18.43
CA ASP A 165 -11.17 -20.37 19.01
C ASP A 165 -11.26 -20.43 20.53
N PHE A 166 -10.58 -21.41 21.10
CA PHE A 166 -10.47 -21.59 22.55
C PHE A 166 -9.08 -21.19 23.02
N VAL A 167 -9.02 -20.32 24.02
CA VAL A 167 -7.78 -19.84 24.64
C VAL A 167 -7.75 -20.19 26.11
N GLU A 168 -6.60 -20.63 26.60
CA GLU A 168 -6.40 -20.87 28.03
C GLU A 168 -6.11 -19.55 28.75
N VAL A 169 -6.91 -19.24 29.75
CA VAL A 169 -6.79 -18.07 30.60
C VAL A 169 -6.61 -18.53 32.04
N ARG A 170 -5.69 -17.91 32.80
CA ARG A 170 -5.56 -18.17 34.23
C ARG A 170 -6.51 -17.28 35.02
N GLU A 171 -7.51 -17.88 35.64
CA GLU A 171 -8.48 -17.19 36.50
C GLU A 171 -7.98 -17.20 37.94
N ALA A 172 -7.86 -16.03 38.57
CA ALA A 172 -7.48 -15.93 39.97
C ALA A 172 -8.57 -16.51 40.87
N VAL A 173 -8.20 -17.49 41.70
CA VAL A 173 -9.09 -18.04 42.73
C VAL A 173 -8.95 -17.14 43.95
N VAL A 174 -10.00 -16.40 44.27
CA VAL A 174 -10.02 -15.50 45.42
C VAL A 174 -10.98 -16.05 46.45
N GLU A 175 -10.45 -16.37 47.63
CA GLU A 175 -11.27 -16.73 48.79
C GLU A 175 -11.52 -15.45 49.59
N VAL A 176 -12.77 -15.24 49.96
CA VAL A 176 -13.14 -14.15 50.88
C VAL A 176 -13.05 -14.75 52.27
N VAL A 177 -12.05 -14.32 53.04
CA VAL A 177 -11.97 -14.66 54.46
C VAL A 177 -12.73 -13.58 55.21
N GLU A 178 -13.82 -13.96 55.87
CA GLU A 178 -14.47 -13.08 56.84
C GLU A 178 -13.57 -13.02 58.08
N GLU A 179 -13.01 -11.85 58.38
CA GLU A 179 -12.39 -11.62 59.68
C GLU A 179 -13.50 -11.28 60.70
N GLU A 180 -13.51 -12.01 61.83
CA GLU A 180 -14.34 -11.68 62.99
C GLU A 180 -13.86 -10.36 63.60
N GLY A 181 -14.51 -9.28 63.21
CA GLY A 181 -14.29 -7.93 63.77
C GLY A 181 -13.96 -6.93 62.67
N ASP A 182 -14.89 -5.99 62.45
CA ASP A 182 -14.79 -4.87 61.50
C ASP A 182 -15.24 -5.14 60.04
N GLY A 183 -16.22 -6.02 59.82
CA GLY A 183 -17.19 -5.96 58.69
C GLY A 183 -16.67 -5.85 57.25
N LYS A 184 -15.36 -5.97 57.01
CA LYS A 184 -14.69 -5.83 55.72
C LYS A 184 -13.87 -7.09 55.50
N GLY A 185 -14.50 -8.12 54.94
CA GLY A 185 -13.84 -9.38 54.62
C GLY A 185 -12.56 -9.14 53.80
N ALA A 186 -11.45 -9.72 54.25
CA ALA A 186 -10.19 -9.65 53.53
C ALA A 186 -10.24 -10.63 52.35
N ARG A 187 -10.06 -10.12 51.13
CA ARG A 187 -9.93 -10.97 49.93
C ARG A 187 -8.50 -11.51 49.85
N LYS A 188 -8.33 -12.81 49.98
CA LYS A 188 -7.04 -13.50 49.81
C LYS A 188 -7.04 -14.26 48.48
N VAL A 189 -6.07 -13.95 47.62
CA VAL A 189 -5.88 -14.67 46.35
C VAL A 189 -5.13 -15.97 46.66
N MET A 190 -5.79 -17.11 46.48
CA MET A 190 -5.29 -18.43 46.86
C MET A 190 -4.57 -19.16 45.73
N GLY A 191 -4.62 -18.63 44.51
CA GLY A 191 -3.92 -19.18 43.35
C GLY A 191 -4.58 -18.76 42.04
N SER A 192 -4.22 -19.45 40.95
CA SER A 192 -4.87 -19.29 39.65
C SER A 192 -5.19 -20.64 39.05
N ARG A 193 -6.41 -20.84 38.53
CA ARG A 193 -6.79 -22.05 37.82
C ARG A 193 -6.83 -21.82 36.30
N PRO A 194 -6.44 -22.79 35.48
CA PRO A 194 -6.63 -22.71 34.04
C PRO A 194 -8.13 -22.75 33.72
N LYS A 195 -8.56 -21.85 32.83
CA LYS A 195 -9.93 -21.73 32.35
C LYS A 195 -9.89 -21.58 30.85
N CYS A 196 -10.57 -22.46 30.14
CA CYS A 196 -10.74 -22.34 28.71
C CYS A 196 -11.81 -21.29 28.40
N LEU A 197 -11.47 -20.28 27.60
CA LEU A 197 -12.39 -19.24 27.17
C LEU A 197 -12.55 -19.33 25.65
N GLN A 198 -13.79 -19.41 25.19
CA GLN A 198 -14.07 -19.27 23.76
C GLN A 198 -14.06 -17.79 23.36
N VAL A 199 -13.29 -17.45 22.34
CA VAL A 199 -13.23 -16.09 21.81
C VAL A 199 -14.58 -15.77 21.14
N PRO A 200 -15.27 -14.70 21.58
CA PRO A 200 -16.57 -14.33 21.02
C PRO A 200 -16.51 -14.00 19.53
N GLN A 201 -17.67 -14.10 18.87
CA GLN A 201 -17.79 -13.69 17.48
C GLN A 201 -17.44 -12.21 17.29
N GLY A 202 -16.72 -11.89 16.21
CA GLY A 202 -16.23 -10.54 15.92
C GLY A 202 -15.07 -10.07 16.81
N HIS A 203 -14.52 -10.94 17.66
CA HIS A 203 -13.38 -10.65 18.52
C HIS A 203 -12.18 -11.52 18.17
N CYS A 204 -11.01 -11.09 18.65
CA CYS A 204 -9.77 -11.84 18.65
C CYS A 204 -9.12 -11.76 20.04
N TRP A 205 -8.33 -12.77 20.37
CA TRP A 205 -7.43 -12.78 21.51
C TRP A 205 -6.03 -12.37 21.07
N ILE A 206 -5.49 -11.31 21.67
CA ILE A 206 -4.16 -10.80 21.33
C ILE A 206 -3.21 -10.91 22.52
N ALA A 207 -1.94 -11.21 22.24
CA ALA A 207 -0.87 -11.27 23.24
C ALA A 207 0.41 -10.63 22.70
N GLY A 208 1.23 -10.11 23.61
CA GLY A 208 2.58 -9.66 23.26
C GLY A 208 3.55 -10.83 23.30
N ASP A 209 4.55 -10.81 22.43
CA ASP A 209 5.58 -11.86 22.39
C ASP A 209 6.43 -11.87 23.68
N ASN A 210 6.54 -10.73 24.35
CA ASN A 210 7.10 -10.63 25.70
C ASN A 210 5.99 -10.80 26.75
N LEU A 211 5.61 -12.05 27.00
CA LEU A 211 4.48 -12.42 27.85
C LEU A 211 4.55 -11.80 29.25
N ALA A 212 5.73 -11.68 29.86
CA ALA A 212 5.90 -11.14 31.21
C ALA A 212 5.63 -9.62 31.29
N TRP A 213 5.82 -8.90 30.18
CA TRP A 213 5.79 -7.43 30.15
C TRP A 213 4.81 -6.89 29.10
N SER A 214 3.75 -7.65 28.83
CA SER A 214 2.73 -7.28 27.86
C SER A 214 1.39 -7.01 28.54
N ARG A 215 0.82 -5.83 28.26
CA ARG A 215 -0.57 -5.50 28.56
C ARG A 215 -1.42 -5.87 27.34
N ASP A 216 -2.19 -6.94 27.45
CA ASP A 216 -2.92 -7.54 26.32
C ASP A 216 -4.22 -8.20 26.78
N SER A 217 -4.80 -9.09 25.95
CA SER A 217 -6.10 -9.71 26.23
C SER A 217 -6.17 -10.47 27.56
N ARG A 218 -5.03 -10.87 28.14
CA ARG A 218 -5.00 -11.48 29.49
C ARG A 218 -5.46 -10.51 30.58
N ILE A 219 -5.35 -9.21 30.35
CA ILE A 219 -5.74 -8.15 31.30
C ILE A 219 -7.14 -7.62 30.98
N PHE A 220 -7.42 -7.30 29.72
CA PHE A 220 -8.67 -6.63 29.33
C PHE A 220 -9.68 -7.53 28.60
N GLY A 221 -9.35 -8.80 28.35
CA GLY A 221 -10.20 -9.76 27.68
C GLY A 221 -10.13 -9.72 26.14
N PRO A 222 -11.10 -10.38 25.46
CA PRO A 222 -11.16 -10.43 24.00
C PRO A 222 -11.28 -9.02 23.40
N MET A 223 -10.55 -8.76 22.32
CA MET A 223 -10.55 -7.47 21.64
C MET A 223 -11.45 -7.52 20.40
N PRO A 224 -12.36 -6.55 20.19
CA PRO A 224 -13.13 -6.45 18.95
C PRO A 224 -12.23 -6.29 17.72
N LEU A 225 -12.47 -7.08 16.67
CA LEU A 225 -11.74 -6.99 15.40
C LEU A 225 -11.90 -5.60 14.75
N ALA A 226 -12.98 -4.88 15.05
CA ALA A 226 -13.21 -3.51 14.60
C ALA A 226 -12.14 -2.51 15.05
N LEU A 227 -11.41 -2.79 16.14
CA LEU A 227 -10.33 -1.94 16.64
C LEU A 227 -9.01 -2.15 15.88
N VAL A 228 -8.90 -3.23 15.09
CA VAL A 228 -7.70 -3.52 14.28
C VAL A 228 -7.55 -2.46 13.19
N THR A 229 -6.41 -1.78 13.17
CA THR A 229 -6.06 -0.73 12.20
C THR A 229 -5.33 -1.29 10.99
N GLY A 230 -4.64 -2.42 11.14
CA GLY A 230 -3.98 -3.13 10.05
C GLY A 230 -3.04 -4.23 10.55
N LYS A 231 -2.42 -4.95 9.60
CA LYS A 231 -1.42 -5.99 9.85
C LYS A 231 -0.01 -5.45 9.66
N VAL A 232 0.89 -5.74 10.59
CA VAL A 232 2.32 -5.43 10.44
C VAL A 232 2.91 -6.45 9.47
N ILE A 233 3.36 -5.99 8.31
CA ILE A 233 3.88 -6.87 7.24
C ILE A 233 5.41 -6.86 7.17
N ALA A 234 6.03 -5.75 7.56
CA ALA A 234 7.48 -5.60 7.58
C ALA A 234 7.89 -4.66 8.70
N LYS A 235 9.13 -4.83 9.15
CA LYS A 235 9.83 -3.90 10.03
C LYS A 235 11.12 -3.43 9.39
N CYS A 236 11.54 -2.23 9.73
CA CYS A 236 12.74 -1.57 9.28
C CYS A 236 13.53 -1.13 10.52
N SER A 237 14.68 -1.76 10.77
CA SER A 237 15.55 -1.43 11.90
C SER A 237 16.62 -0.45 11.46
N TRP A 238 16.83 0.60 12.26
CA TRP A 238 17.90 1.59 12.10
C TRP A 238 19.04 1.35 13.10
N SER A 239 19.43 0.09 13.27
CA SER A 239 20.58 -0.31 14.10
C SER A 239 21.93 -0.02 13.44
N SER A 240 21.97 0.34 12.15
CA SER A 240 23.17 0.62 11.37
C SER A 240 22.93 1.73 10.34
N TRP A 241 23.99 2.19 9.67
CA TRP A 241 23.92 3.25 8.65
C TRP A 241 23.07 2.85 7.43
N VAL A 242 22.80 1.55 7.23
CA VAL A 242 21.84 1.02 6.25
C VAL A 242 20.62 0.49 7.01
N PRO A 243 19.39 0.84 6.60
CA PRO A 243 18.18 0.26 7.17
C PRO A 243 18.06 -1.22 6.82
N GLU A 244 17.87 -2.05 7.84
CA GLU A 244 17.62 -3.48 7.68
C GLU A 244 16.12 -3.75 7.63
N TRP A 245 15.67 -4.34 6.52
CA TRP A 245 14.26 -4.72 6.34
C TRP A 245 14.06 -6.19 6.66
N GLY A 246 13.11 -6.46 7.57
CA GLY A 246 12.69 -7.81 7.92
C GLY A 246 11.18 -7.98 7.71
N ARG A 247 10.78 -9.11 7.14
CA ARG A 247 9.36 -9.50 7.16
C ARG A 247 8.97 -9.89 8.58
N VAL A 248 7.78 -9.50 9.02
CA VAL A 248 7.24 -9.98 10.30
C VAL A 248 6.54 -11.32 10.06
N GLU A 249 7.09 -12.38 10.65
CA GLU A 249 6.59 -13.74 10.49
C GLU A 249 5.42 -14.06 11.42
N HIS A 250 4.65 -15.10 11.06
CA HIS A 250 3.50 -15.58 11.84
C HIS A 250 3.88 -16.08 13.25
N GLY A 251 5.15 -16.44 13.49
CA GLY A 251 5.73 -16.66 14.84
C GLY A 251 5.14 -17.80 15.69
N LEU A 252 3.93 -18.27 15.39
CA LEU A 252 3.26 -19.38 16.05
C LEU A 252 3.44 -20.64 15.21
N LYS A 253 3.82 -21.73 15.88
CA LYS A 253 3.80 -23.08 15.31
C LYS A 253 2.48 -23.75 15.69
N PRO A 254 1.93 -24.62 14.84
CA PRO A 254 0.86 -25.51 15.26
C PRO A 254 1.25 -26.24 16.55
N ALA A 255 0.30 -26.43 17.47
CA ALA A 255 0.53 -27.31 18.60
C ALA A 255 0.80 -28.72 18.06
N GLU A 256 1.87 -29.35 18.54
CA GLU A 256 2.08 -30.78 18.31
C GLU A 256 1.02 -31.53 19.12
N GLU A 257 0.30 -32.46 18.48
CA GLU A 257 -0.58 -33.39 19.21
C GLU A 257 0.32 -34.23 20.11
N ILE A 258 0.29 -33.95 21.40
CA ILE A 258 0.91 -34.81 22.40
C ILE A 258 -0.08 -35.95 22.57
N ASP A 259 0.20 -37.10 21.94
CA ASP A 259 -0.47 -38.36 22.25
C ASP A 259 -0.22 -38.65 23.72
N TRP A 260 -1.23 -38.41 24.54
CA TRP A 260 -1.21 -38.68 25.97
C TRP A 260 -1.41 -40.18 26.21
N GLU A 261 -0.64 -41.08 25.59
CA GLU A 261 -0.72 -42.51 25.95
C GLU A 261 -0.59 -42.63 27.48
N VAL A 262 -1.70 -42.99 28.12
CA VAL A 262 -1.80 -43.17 29.57
C VAL A 262 -1.26 -44.57 29.83
N ASP A 263 0.02 -44.66 30.15
CA ASP A 263 0.61 -45.86 30.74
C ASP A 263 -0.02 -46.18 32.11
#